data_AF-A0A9E5R4G5-F1
#
_entry.id   AF-A0A9E5R4G5-F1
#
_cell.length_a   1.000
_cell.length_b   1.000
_cell.length_c   1.000
_cell.angle_alpha   90.00
_cell.angle_beta   90.00
_cell.angle_gamma   90.00
#
_symmetry.space_group_name_H-M   'P 1'
#
loop_
_entity.id
_entity.type
_entity.pdbx_description
1 polymer ?
#
loop_
_entity_poly.entity_id
_entity_poly.type
_entity_poly.pdbx_seq_one_letter_code
_entity_poly.pdbx_strand_id
1 'polypeptide(L)'
;MLSEAEEKSLERSDLIIEGNTATWDLRLDGDIHGTYTGAFRFKCYLSPLQQIAADRERRELLGNQPLYASDHESFLAYALTQLKYRIVTAPPFWASSNPATLAGDIADENVIAAVLDAALGAEIKYKSQLKKKKLDAIARAKASTEKLMTDGDDEDEDEDESESQEG
;
A
#
# COMPACT_ATOMS: atom_id res chain seq x y z
N MET A 1 15.29 0.97 -12.79
CA MET A 1 15.29 -0.39 -12.22
C MET A 1 14.63 -0.31 -10.87
N LEU A 2 13.69 -1.19 -10.59
CA LEU A 2 13.18 -1.39 -9.24
C LEU A 2 14.25 -2.17 -8.46
N SER A 3 14.34 -1.97 -7.16
CA SER A 3 15.21 -2.78 -6.30
C SER A 3 14.64 -4.21 -6.15
N GLU A 4 15.49 -5.20 -5.87
CA GLU A 4 15.04 -6.59 -5.63
C GLU A 4 13.97 -6.68 -4.53
N ALA A 5 14.02 -5.81 -3.52
CA ALA A 5 13.01 -5.71 -2.46
C ALA A 5 11.66 -5.18 -2.97
N GLU A 6 11.67 -4.26 -3.92
CA GLU A 6 10.45 -3.75 -4.59
C GLU A 6 9.84 -4.81 -5.51
N GLU A 7 10.66 -5.62 -6.18
CA GLU A 7 10.18 -6.73 -7.02
C GLU A 7 9.55 -7.84 -6.19
N LYS A 8 10.21 -8.25 -5.10
CA LYS A 8 9.68 -9.29 -4.19
C LYS A 8 8.37 -8.86 -3.49
N SER A 9 8.22 -7.58 -3.19
CA SER A 9 6.99 -7.03 -2.59
C SER A 9 5.84 -6.89 -3.59
N LEU A 10 6.12 -6.73 -4.89
CA LEU A 10 5.13 -6.80 -5.96
C LEU A 10 4.57 -8.21 -6.16
N GLU A 11 5.39 -9.24 -5.90
CA GLU A 11 5.06 -10.66 -6.06
C GLU A 11 4.36 -11.29 -4.85
N ARG A 12 4.08 -10.53 -3.78
CA ARG A 12 3.36 -11.03 -2.59
C ARG A 12 1.94 -11.48 -2.92
N SER A 13 1.79 -12.72 -3.34
CA SER A 13 0.53 -13.38 -3.68
C SER A 13 -0.34 -13.64 -2.44
N ASP A 14 0.29 -13.67 -1.28
CA ASP A 14 -0.32 -13.84 0.04
C ASP A 14 -1.04 -12.58 0.58
N LEU A 15 -0.89 -11.44 -0.09
CA LEU A 15 -1.61 -10.20 0.22
C LEU A 15 -2.84 -10.02 -0.68
N ILE A 16 -4.02 -9.95 -0.09
CA ILE A 16 -5.27 -9.73 -0.82
C ILE A 16 -5.67 -8.25 -0.68
N ILE A 17 -5.74 -7.52 -1.78
CA ILE A 17 -6.08 -6.08 -1.78
C ILE A 17 -7.57 -5.89 -2.06
N GLU A 18 -8.28 -5.26 -1.13
CA GLU A 18 -9.71 -4.94 -1.20
C GLU A 18 -9.92 -3.43 -0.99
N GLY A 19 -10.19 -2.71 -2.08
CA GLY A 19 -10.33 -1.25 -2.03
C GLY A 19 -9.04 -0.58 -1.58
N ASN A 20 -9.06 0.09 -0.43
CA ASN A 20 -7.91 0.74 0.20
C ASN A 20 -7.33 -0.06 1.38
N THR A 21 -7.75 -1.31 1.55
CA THR A 21 -7.25 -2.20 2.60
C THR A 21 -6.65 -3.48 2.02
N ALA A 22 -5.74 -4.09 2.77
CA ALA A 22 -5.12 -5.36 2.43
C ALA A 22 -5.31 -6.37 3.56
N THR A 23 -5.56 -7.62 3.22
CA THR A 23 -5.63 -8.73 4.18
C THR A 23 -4.42 -9.64 4.01
N TRP A 24 -3.87 -10.10 5.13
CA TRP A 24 -2.74 -11.01 5.18
C TRP A 24 -2.93 -12.03 6.31
N ASP A 25 -2.77 -13.31 6.00
CA ASP A 25 -2.81 -14.38 7.00
C ASP A 25 -1.40 -14.69 7.50
N LEU A 26 -1.16 -14.39 8.78
CA LEU A 26 0.08 -14.73 9.46
C LEU A 26 0.06 -16.20 9.89
N ARG A 27 1.15 -16.89 9.60
CA ARG A 27 1.57 -18.12 10.29
C ARG A 27 3.09 -18.11 10.41
N LEU A 28 3.61 -17.82 11.59
CA LEU A 28 5.06 -17.67 11.83
C LEU A 28 5.41 -18.14 13.24
N ASP A 29 6.54 -18.82 13.39
CA ASP A 29 7.07 -19.20 14.70
C ASP A 29 7.84 -18.03 15.31
N GLY A 30 7.54 -17.72 16.57
CA GLY A 30 8.32 -16.78 17.36
C GLY A 30 9.70 -17.34 17.70
N ASP A 31 10.67 -16.44 17.93
CA ASP A 31 12.00 -16.81 18.39
C ASP A 31 12.01 -17.15 19.90
N ILE A 32 11.06 -16.60 20.66
CA ILE A 32 10.91 -16.74 22.12
C ILE A 32 9.64 -17.54 22.45
N HIS A 33 8.50 -17.17 21.84
CA HIS A 33 7.23 -17.86 22.06
C HIS A 33 6.93 -18.89 20.97
N GLY A 34 5.73 -19.46 21.01
CA GLY A 34 5.28 -20.45 20.03
C GLY A 34 4.84 -19.84 18.69
N THR A 35 4.06 -20.61 17.95
CA THR A 35 3.52 -20.19 16.65
C THR A 35 2.46 -19.11 16.80
N TYR A 36 2.64 -18.01 16.07
CA TYR A 36 1.68 -16.94 15.90
C TYR A 36 0.83 -17.19 14.65
N THR A 37 -0.49 -17.15 14.83
CA THR A 37 -1.44 -17.33 13.73
C THR A 37 -2.57 -16.31 13.78
N GLY A 38 -2.95 -15.79 12.62
CA GLY A 38 -4.18 -15.01 12.46
C GLY A 38 -4.13 -14.02 11.31
N ALA A 39 -5.28 -13.41 11.02
CA ALA A 39 -5.41 -12.46 9.92
C ALA A 39 -5.16 -11.02 10.39
N PHE A 40 -4.34 -10.30 9.63
CA PHE A 40 -4.19 -8.85 9.72
C PHE A 40 -4.90 -8.18 8.56
N ARG A 41 -5.49 -7.02 8.85
CA ARG A 41 -5.98 -6.09 7.84
C ARG A 41 -5.25 -4.77 7.96
N PHE A 42 -4.67 -4.29 6.87
CA PHE A 42 -3.87 -3.07 6.80
C PHE A 42 -4.54 -2.02 5.91
N LYS A 43 -4.28 -0.75 6.18
CA LYS A 43 -4.47 0.35 5.23
C LYS A 43 -3.36 0.31 4.20
N CYS A 44 -3.72 0.39 2.93
CA CYS A 44 -2.75 0.42 1.83
C CYS A 44 -2.04 1.78 1.68
N TYR A 45 -2.52 2.82 2.37
CA TYR A 45 -1.84 4.11 2.43
C TYR A 45 -2.16 4.81 3.75
N LEU A 46 -1.24 5.66 4.18
CA LEU A 46 -1.46 6.62 5.26
C LEU A 46 -1.63 8.02 4.68
N SER A 47 -2.60 8.76 5.21
CA SER A 47 -2.70 10.20 4.93
C SER A 47 -1.48 10.95 5.48
N PRO A 48 -1.14 12.14 4.94
CA PRO A 48 -0.01 12.92 5.45
C PRO A 48 -0.08 13.19 6.96
N LEU A 49 -1.28 13.46 7.49
CA LEU A 49 -1.47 13.66 8.93
C LEU A 49 -1.18 12.40 9.75
N GLN A 50 -1.54 11.22 9.24
CA GLN A 50 -1.22 9.95 9.90
C GLN A 50 0.29 9.66 9.85
N GLN A 51 0.97 10.02 8.76
CA GLN A 51 2.43 9.86 8.66
C GLN A 51 3.14 10.76 9.68
N ILE A 52 2.74 12.03 9.79
CA ILE A 52 3.28 12.98 10.76
C ILE A 52 2.99 12.50 12.19
N ALA A 53 1.78 12.00 12.46
CA ALA A 53 1.40 11.50 13.78
C ALA A 53 2.22 10.26 14.17
N ALA A 54 2.45 9.33 13.24
CA ALA A 54 3.31 8.17 13.46
C ALA A 54 4.76 8.58 13.76
N ASP A 55 5.33 9.53 13.01
CA ASP A 55 6.71 10.00 13.29
C ASP A 55 6.81 10.78 14.61
N ARG A 56 5.78 11.54 14.98
CA ARG A 56 5.73 12.20 16.30
C ARG A 56 5.80 11.17 17.41
N GLU A 57 4.95 10.13 17.36
CA GLU A 57 4.96 9.06 18.36
C GLU A 57 6.28 8.28 18.37
N ARG A 58 6.91 8.08 17.19
CA ARG A 58 8.23 7.44 17.11
C ARG A 58 9.28 8.24 17.87
N ARG A 59 9.26 9.57 17.72
CA ARG A 59 10.16 10.46 18.47
C ARG A 59 9.85 10.45 19.96
N GLU A 60 8.58 10.37 20.35
CA GLU A 60 8.17 10.23 21.74
C GLU A 60 8.68 8.92 22.36
N LEU A 61 8.62 7.79 21.64
CA LEU A 61 9.15 6.50 22.09
C LEU A 61 10.67 6.50 22.30
N LEU A 62 11.41 7.14 21.40
CA LEU A 62 12.87 7.25 21.49
C LEU A 62 13.33 8.25 22.56
N GLY A 63 12.40 9.04 23.12
CA GLY A 63 12.67 10.00 24.18
C GLY A 63 13.46 11.24 23.72
N ASN A 64 14.08 11.92 24.67
CA ASN A 64 14.69 13.24 24.46
C ASN A 64 15.97 13.22 23.61
N GLN A 65 16.58 12.05 23.42
CA GLN A 65 17.90 11.90 22.82
C GLN A 65 17.90 10.82 21.72
N PRO A 66 17.08 10.97 20.67
CA PRO A 66 16.93 9.94 19.64
C PRO A 66 18.21 9.69 18.83
N LEU A 67 19.17 10.62 18.84
CA LEU A 67 20.46 10.46 18.16
C LEU A 67 21.35 9.38 18.79
N TYR A 68 21.12 9.06 20.06
CA TYR A 68 21.89 8.04 20.79
C TYR A 68 21.15 6.70 20.87
N ALA A 69 19.94 6.62 20.31
CA ALA A 69 19.23 5.35 20.20
C ALA A 69 19.98 4.43 19.25
N SER A 70 20.02 3.15 19.59
CA SER A 70 20.57 2.14 18.69
C SER A 70 19.72 2.03 17.42
N ASP A 71 20.31 1.51 16.35
CA ASP A 71 19.57 1.21 15.11
C ASP A 71 18.41 0.25 15.39
N HIS A 72 18.61 -0.67 16.34
CA HIS A 72 17.61 -1.63 16.80
C HIS A 72 16.38 -0.96 17.40
N GLU A 73 16.58 -0.10 18.41
CA GLU A 73 15.50 0.64 19.06
C GLU A 73 14.81 1.59 18.08
N SER A 74 15.59 2.22 17.20
CA SER A 74 15.06 3.08 16.14
C SER A 74 14.16 2.32 15.18
N PHE A 75 14.54 1.10 14.80
CA PHE A 75 13.75 0.22 13.96
C PHE A 75 12.46 -0.23 14.66
N LEU A 76 12.54 -0.69 15.91
CA LEU A 76 11.36 -1.13 16.67
C LEU A 76 10.37 0.02 16.90
N ALA A 77 10.86 1.20 17.28
CA ALA A 77 10.02 2.38 17.44
C ALA A 77 9.34 2.76 16.12
N TYR A 78 10.04 2.66 14.99
CA TYR A 78 9.46 2.86 13.67
C TYR A 78 8.40 1.80 13.37
N ALA A 79 8.69 0.52 13.56
CA ALA A 79 7.78 -0.58 13.26
C ALA A 79 6.46 -0.47 14.04
N LEU A 80 6.55 -0.32 15.38
CA LEU A 80 5.38 -0.25 16.25
C LEU A 80 4.49 0.96 15.93
N THR A 81 5.09 2.12 15.69
CA THR A 81 4.33 3.34 15.38
C THR A 81 3.72 3.28 13.98
N GLN A 82 4.43 2.78 12.97
CA GLN A 82 3.84 2.57 11.65
C GLN A 82 2.66 1.60 11.71
N LEU A 83 2.83 0.47 12.41
CA LEU A 83 1.81 -0.55 12.53
C LEU A 83 0.56 -0.06 13.26
N LYS A 84 0.71 0.79 14.29
CA LYS A 84 -0.41 1.43 14.99
C LYS A 84 -1.36 2.17 14.02
N TYR A 85 -0.81 2.88 13.04
CA TYR A 85 -1.62 3.67 12.10
C TYR A 85 -2.10 2.86 10.89
N ARG A 86 -1.36 1.80 10.51
CA ARG A 86 -1.64 0.96 9.35
C ARG A 86 -2.62 -0.16 9.64
N ILE A 87 -2.54 -0.79 10.81
CA ILE A 87 -3.42 -1.91 11.17
C ILE A 87 -4.85 -1.40 11.36
N VAL A 88 -5.80 -2.07 10.73
CA VAL A 88 -7.24 -1.88 10.86
C VAL A 88 -7.82 -2.94 11.80
N THR A 89 -7.45 -4.19 11.57
CA THR A 89 -7.78 -5.33 12.44
C THR A 89 -6.56 -6.22 12.59
N ALA A 90 -6.38 -6.79 13.77
CA ALA A 90 -5.30 -7.71 14.07
C ALA A 90 -5.81 -8.89 14.91
N PRO A 91 -5.05 -10.00 14.97
CA PRO A 91 -5.37 -11.12 15.83
C PRO A 91 -5.31 -10.74 17.33
N PRO A 92 -5.96 -11.53 18.22
CA PRO A 92 -6.03 -11.21 19.65
C PRO A 92 -4.68 -11.05 20.34
N PHE A 93 -3.65 -11.80 19.93
CA PHE A 93 -2.31 -11.72 20.53
C PHE A 93 -1.62 -10.37 20.27
N TRP A 94 -2.06 -9.62 19.27
CA TRP A 94 -1.47 -8.33 18.90
C TRP A 94 -2.00 -7.18 19.75
N ALA A 95 -3.17 -7.37 20.38
CA ALA A 95 -3.77 -6.34 21.22
C ALA A 95 -2.93 -6.13 22.49
N SER A 96 -2.70 -4.87 22.87
CA SER A 96 -2.13 -4.59 24.19
C SER A 96 -3.20 -4.79 25.27
N SER A 97 -2.88 -5.58 26.28
CA SER A 97 -3.73 -5.72 27.47
C SER A 97 -3.66 -4.47 28.37
N ASN A 98 -2.64 -3.62 28.16
CA ASN A 98 -2.43 -2.38 28.88
C ASN A 98 -2.67 -1.18 27.94
N PRO A 99 -3.60 -0.27 28.26
CA PRO A 99 -3.84 0.91 27.44
C PRO A 99 -2.63 1.86 27.36
N ALA A 100 -1.64 1.72 28.26
CA ALA A 100 -0.40 2.47 28.21
C ALA A 100 0.65 1.89 27.25
N THR A 101 0.47 0.65 26.76
CA THR A 101 1.41 0.03 25.81
C THR A 101 0.85 -0.01 24.40
N LEU A 102 1.75 0.08 23.42
CA LEU A 102 1.40 -0.01 22.02
C LEU A 102 0.96 -1.44 21.67
N ALA A 103 -0.03 -1.56 20.78
CA ALA A 103 -0.36 -2.85 20.19
C ALA A 103 0.87 -3.39 19.43
N GLY A 104 1.11 -4.69 19.54
CA GLY A 104 2.32 -5.33 19.02
C GLY A 104 3.53 -5.29 19.97
N ASP A 105 3.34 -4.90 21.24
CA ASP A 105 4.32 -5.08 22.32
C ASP A 105 4.45 -6.57 22.70
N ILE A 106 5.03 -7.35 21.78
CA ILE A 106 5.33 -8.78 21.91
C ILE A 106 6.85 -8.97 21.95
N ALA A 107 7.30 -10.03 22.61
CA ALA A 107 8.74 -10.31 22.73
C ALA A 107 9.39 -10.74 21.40
N ASP A 108 8.58 -11.27 20.48
CA ASP A 108 9.02 -11.85 19.22
C ASP A 108 9.15 -10.78 18.12
N GLU A 109 10.32 -10.14 18.08
CA GLU A 109 10.64 -9.07 17.14
C GLU A 109 10.56 -9.51 15.66
N ASN A 110 10.86 -10.79 15.39
CA ASN A 110 10.72 -11.38 14.05
C ASN A 110 9.27 -11.32 13.54
N VAL A 111 8.28 -11.49 14.43
CA VAL A 111 6.85 -11.35 14.11
C VAL A 111 6.52 -9.88 13.84
N ILE A 112 7.04 -8.94 14.64
CA ILE A 112 6.84 -7.51 14.42
C ILE A 112 7.39 -7.09 13.05
N ALA A 113 8.60 -7.55 12.71
CA ALA A 113 9.23 -7.28 11.42
C ALA A 113 8.41 -7.87 10.26
N ALA A 114 7.91 -9.11 10.38
CA ALA A 114 7.08 -9.74 9.36
C ALA A 114 5.75 -9.01 9.13
N VAL A 115 5.11 -8.54 10.19
CA VAL A 115 3.87 -7.75 10.10
C VAL A 115 4.14 -6.39 9.46
N LEU A 116 5.26 -5.74 9.77
CA LEU A 116 5.67 -4.48 9.11
C LEU A 116 5.93 -4.70 7.62
N ASP A 117 6.67 -5.75 7.25
CA ASP A 117 6.93 -6.10 5.86
C ASP A 117 5.64 -6.34 5.08
N ALA A 118 4.68 -7.07 5.66
CA ALA A 118 3.36 -7.28 5.05
C ALA A 118 2.59 -5.96 4.86
N ALA A 119 2.63 -5.07 5.85
CA ALA A 119 1.97 -3.78 5.77
C ALA A 119 2.59 -2.84 4.72
N LEU A 120 3.91 -2.86 4.56
CA LEU A 120 4.62 -2.10 3.53
C LEU A 120 4.43 -2.73 2.14
N GLY A 121 4.48 -4.05 2.05
CA GLY A 121 4.17 -4.81 0.84
C GLY A 121 2.76 -4.51 0.32
N ALA A 122 1.78 -4.38 1.22
CA ALA A 122 0.42 -3.97 0.88
C ALA A 122 0.37 -2.59 0.22
N GLU A 123 1.15 -1.63 0.72
CA GLU A 123 1.25 -0.29 0.14
C GLU A 123 1.90 -0.31 -1.24
N ILE A 124 3.01 -1.04 -1.40
CA ILE A 124 3.73 -1.16 -2.68
C ILE A 124 2.81 -1.81 -3.73
N LYS A 125 2.17 -2.93 -3.37
CA LYS A 125 1.24 -3.65 -4.24
C LYS A 125 0.06 -2.78 -4.64
N TYR A 126 -0.54 -2.04 -3.70
CA TYR A 126 -1.63 -1.13 -3.99
C TYR A 126 -1.22 0.01 -4.93
N LYS A 127 -0.07 0.67 -4.68
CA LYS A 127 0.45 1.74 -5.54
C LYS A 127 0.70 1.23 -6.97
N SER A 128 1.23 0.02 -7.10
CA SER A 128 1.46 -0.62 -8.40
C SER A 128 0.14 -0.90 -9.14
N GLN A 129 -0.84 -1.50 -8.46
CA GLN A 129 -2.17 -1.73 -9.03
C GLN A 129 -2.85 -0.42 -9.45
N LEU A 130 -2.72 0.64 -8.64
CA LEU A 130 -3.29 1.95 -8.95
C LEU A 130 -2.60 2.58 -10.16
N LYS A 131 -1.27 2.50 -10.26
CA LYS A 131 -0.51 2.98 -11.42
C LYS A 131 -0.93 2.25 -12.69
N LYS A 132 -1.06 0.92 -12.65
CA LYS A 132 -1.52 0.12 -13.79
C LYS A 132 -2.93 0.52 -14.22
N LYS A 133 -3.89 0.62 -13.27
CA LYS A 133 -5.26 1.08 -13.55
C LYS A 133 -5.30 2.46 -14.21
N LYS A 134 -4.45 3.40 -13.77
CA LYS A 134 -4.35 4.74 -14.37
C LYS A 134 -3.83 4.67 -15.81
N LEU A 135 -2.79 3.89 -16.08
CA LEU A 135 -2.26 3.72 -17.43
C LEU A 135 -3.29 3.06 -18.36
N ASP A 136 -3.97 2.01 -17.91
CA ASP A 136 -5.01 1.33 -18.69
C ASP A 136 -6.23 2.23 -18.97
N ALA A 137 -6.57 3.12 -18.04
CA ALA A 137 -7.61 4.12 -18.25
C ALA A 137 -7.20 5.18 -19.30
N ILE A 138 -5.96 5.66 -19.23
CA ILE A 138 -5.42 6.61 -20.23
C ILE A 138 -5.34 5.96 -21.61
N ALA A 139 -4.89 4.71 -21.69
CA ALA A 139 -4.80 3.96 -22.96
C ALA A 139 -6.19 3.78 -23.59
N ARG A 140 -7.20 3.42 -22.80
CA ARG A 140 -8.59 3.32 -23.27
C ARG A 140 -9.14 4.67 -23.72
N ALA A 141 -8.89 5.75 -22.97
CA ALA A 141 -9.31 7.09 -23.37
C ALA A 141 -8.69 7.51 -24.71
N LYS A 142 -7.38 7.29 -24.90
CA LYS A 142 -6.69 7.56 -26.17
C LYS A 142 -7.27 6.75 -27.33
N ALA A 143 -7.47 5.44 -27.16
CA ALA A 143 -8.03 4.59 -28.19
C ALA A 143 -9.48 4.99 -28.56
N SER A 144 -10.28 5.43 -27.60
CA SER A 144 -11.62 5.98 -27.86
C SER A 144 -11.57 7.30 -28.63
N THR A 145 -10.64 8.20 -28.29
CA THR A 145 -10.47 9.48 -29.01
C THR A 145 -9.97 9.27 -30.44
N GLU A 146 -9.03 8.35 -30.64
CA GLU A 146 -8.49 8.03 -31.98
C GLU A 146 -9.58 7.44 -32.89
N LYS A 147 -10.44 6.56 -32.36
CA LYS A 147 -11.61 6.07 -33.11
C LYS A 147 -12.61 7.18 -33.46
N LEU A 148 -12.89 8.09 -32.54
CA LEU A 148 -13.78 9.23 -32.81
C LEU A 148 -13.20 10.20 -33.85
N MET A 149 -11.88 10.32 -33.95
CA MET A 149 -11.23 11.14 -34.98
C MET A 149 -11.21 10.44 -36.34
N THR A 150 -11.07 9.10 -36.36
CA THR A 150 -11.10 8.34 -37.63
C THR A 150 -12.52 8.17 -38.16
N ASP A 151 -13.51 7.91 -37.29
CA ASP A 151 -14.91 7.82 -37.70
C ASP A 151 -15.52 9.19 -38.08
N GLY A 152 -14.89 10.31 -37.66
CA GLY A 152 -15.32 11.67 -37.99
C GLY A 152 -14.72 12.25 -39.27
N ASP A 153 -13.56 11.76 -39.70
CA ASP A 153 -12.94 12.16 -40.98
C ASP A 153 -13.59 11.46 -42.20
N ASP A 154 -14.30 10.34 -41.98
CA ASP A 154 -15.00 9.60 -43.06
C ASP A 154 -16.42 10.14 -43.35
N GLU A 155 -16.98 11.05 -42.54
CA GLU A 155 -18.33 11.64 -42.76
C GLU A 155 -18.32 13.01 -43.46
N ASP A 156 -17.15 13.64 -43.66
CA ASP A 156 -17.02 14.99 -44.26
C ASP A 156 -16.60 14.99 -45.75
N GLU A 157 -16.42 13.84 -46.42
CA GLU A 157 -16.02 13.77 -47.85
C GLU A 157 -17.17 13.59 -48.86
N ASP A 158 -18.44 13.47 -48.44
CA ASP A 158 -19.57 13.12 -49.33
C ASP A 158 -20.58 14.26 -49.65
N GLU A 159 -20.29 15.54 -49.38
CA GLU A 159 -21.26 16.65 -49.60
C GLU A 159 -20.90 17.75 -50.63
N ASP A 160 -19.95 17.55 -51.56
CA ASP A 160 -19.58 18.63 -52.52
C ASP A 160 -19.45 18.21 -54.01
N GLU A 161 -20.29 17.29 -54.50
CA GLU A 161 -20.46 17.06 -55.95
C GLU A 161 -21.95 17.02 -56.39
N SER A 162 -22.70 18.12 -56.19
CA SER A 162 -23.97 18.28 -56.92
C SER A 162 -24.40 19.73 -57.14
N GLU A 163 -23.63 20.53 -57.87
CA GLU A 163 -24.20 21.71 -58.54
C GLU A 163 -23.38 22.13 -59.78
N SER A 164 -23.50 21.37 -60.86
CA SER A 164 -23.21 21.90 -62.20
C SER A 164 -23.91 21.08 -63.28
N GLN A 165 -25.22 21.29 -63.45
CA GLN A 165 -25.85 21.14 -64.78
C GLN A 165 -27.22 21.83 -64.84
N GLU A 166 -27.50 22.36 -66.03
CA GLU A 166 -28.72 23.05 -66.50
C GLU A 166 -28.80 24.55 -66.16
N GLY A 167 -28.86 25.49 -67.10
CA GLY A 167 -28.97 25.46 -68.56
C GLY A 167 -29.03 26.90 -69.10
#